data_AF-A0A1I5G1X5-F1
#
_entry.id   AF-A0A1I5G1X5-F1
#
_cell.length_a   1.000
_cell.length_b   1.000
_cell.length_c   1.000
_cell.angle_alpha   90.00
_cell.angle_beta   90.00
_cell.angle_gamma   90.00
#
_symmetry.space_group_name_H-M   'P 1'
#
loop_
_entity.id
_entity.type
_entity.pdbx_description
1 polymer ?
#
loop_
_entity_poly.entity_id
_entity_poly.type
_entity_poly.pdbx_seq_one_letter_code
_entity_poly.pdbx_strand_id
1 'polypeptide(L)'
;MILRLARSAAAVGVLAAALGFAPAAQATSPAAVPVVLASIDDCVDYAVANGGNEHLAAFACHEANLTDCYRIFRDNYGPQQWAVDACKLRTS
;
A
#
# COMPACT_ATOMS: atom_id res chain seq x y z
N MET A 1 30.24 6.23 31.85
CA MET A 1 28.76 6.27 31.91
C MET A 1 28.35 7.59 32.57
N ILE A 2 28.09 8.63 31.78
CA ILE A 2 27.75 9.98 32.29
C ILE A 2 26.46 10.40 31.58
N LEU A 3 25.32 10.15 32.23
CA LEU A 3 24.00 10.66 31.81
C LEU A 3 23.80 12.04 32.44
N ARG A 4 23.91 13.11 31.65
CA ARG A 4 23.31 14.42 31.94
C ARG A 4 23.08 15.21 30.65
N LEU A 5 21.89 15.09 30.08
CA LEU A 5 21.32 16.17 29.27
C LEU A 5 19.85 16.36 29.68
N ALA A 6 19.66 17.11 30.76
CA ALA A 6 18.47 17.92 30.91
C ALA A 6 18.62 19.10 29.94
N ARG A 7 17.72 19.24 28.97
CA ARG A 7 17.57 20.48 28.21
C ARG A 7 16.09 20.87 28.18
N SER A 8 15.82 21.82 29.06
CA SER A 8 14.67 22.67 29.22
C SER A 8 13.98 23.03 27.90
N ALA A 9 12.70 22.70 27.77
CA ALA A 9 11.82 23.27 26.76
C ALA A 9 11.27 24.60 27.31
N ALA A 10 11.95 25.70 26.98
CA ALA A 10 11.47 27.05 27.27
C ALA A 10 10.36 27.40 26.27
N ALA A 11 9.21 27.80 26.81
CA ALA A 11 8.09 28.33 26.06
C ALA A 11 8.43 29.70 25.45
N VAL A 12 8.24 29.81 24.14
CA VAL A 12 8.11 31.05 23.34
C VAL A 12 7.22 30.61 22.17
N GLY A 13 6.08 31.17 21.84
CA GLY A 13 5.53 32.50 22.02
C GLY A 13 4.84 32.86 20.69
N VAL A 14 3.85 33.75 20.77
CA VAL A 14 3.32 34.59 19.68
C VAL A 14 2.20 33.98 18.80
N LEU A 15 0.99 34.41 19.13
CA LEU A 15 -0.13 34.56 18.19
C LEU A 15 0.24 35.54 17.08
N ALA A 16 -0.02 35.20 15.81
CA ALA A 16 -0.29 36.20 14.78
C ALA A 16 -1.02 35.60 13.57
N ALA A 17 -2.07 36.32 13.17
CA ALA A 17 -3.00 36.04 12.09
C ALA A 17 -2.38 36.02 10.69
N ALA A 18 -2.95 35.20 9.81
CA ALA A 18 -3.06 35.50 8.38
C ALA A 18 -4.22 34.68 7.78
N LEU A 19 -5.41 35.28 7.71
CA LEU A 19 -6.51 34.79 6.89
C LEU A 19 -6.17 35.09 5.41
N GLY A 20 -5.31 34.27 4.83
CA GLY A 20 -5.10 34.20 3.39
C GLY A 20 -6.14 33.27 2.79
N PHE A 21 -7.04 33.82 1.97
CA PHE A 21 -7.92 33.03 1.11
C PHE A 21 -7.06 32.29 0.08
N ALA A 22 -6.67 31.07 0.40
CA ALA A 22 -6.06 30.16 -0.56
C ALA A 22 -7.17 29.62 -1.50
N PRO A 23 -6.98 29.63 -2.83
CA PRO A 23 -7.89 28.95 -3.74
C PRO A 23 -7.91 27.47 -3.37
N ALA A 24 -9.11 26.94 -3.13
CA ALA A 24 -9.33 25.52 -2.86
C ALA A 24 -8.77 24.72 -4.03
N ALA A 25 -7.60 24.09 -3.82
CA ALA A 25 -7.07 23.10 -4.73
C ALA A 25 -8.09 21.97 -4.76
N GLN A 26 -8.83 21.89 -5.87
CA GLN A 26 -9.76 20.81 -6.15
C GLN A 26 -8.92 19.54 -6.25
N ALA A 27 -8.92 18.76 -5.17
CA ALA A 27 -8.40 17.41 -5.16
C ALA A 27 -9.21 16.61 -6.18
N THR A 28 -8.65 16.49 -7.38
CA THR A 28 -9.14 15.59 -8.41
C THR A 28 -8.86 14.20 -7.88
N SER A 29 -9.88 13.55 -7.30
CA SER A 29 -9.81 12.13 -6.94
C SER A 29 -9.39 11.37 -8.18
N PRO A 30 -8.27 10.61 -8.16
CA PRO A 30 -7.91 9.79 -9.29
C PRO A 30 -9.06 8.84 -9.56
N ALA A 31 -9.62 8.90 -10.77
CA ALA A 31 -10.63 7.96 -11.22
C ALA A 31 -10.07 6.55 -11.03
N ALA A 32 -10.77 5.73 -10.26
CA ALA A 32 -10.45 4.32 -10.12
C ALA A 32 -10.56 3.69 -11.51
N VAL A 33 -9.42 3.44 -12.14
CA VAL A 33 -9.37 2.71 -13.40
C VAL A 33 -9.90 1.31 -13.11
N PRO A 34 -10.94 0.84 -13.83
CA PRO A 34 -11.46 -0.51 -13.61
C PRO A 34 -10.33 -1.50 -13.88
N VAL A 35 -9.91 -2.19 -12.82
CA VAL A 35 -8.96 -3.30 -12.93
C VAL A 35 -9.67 -4.41 -13.71
N VAL A 36 -9.08 -4.81 -14.83
CA VAL A 36 -9.65 -5.82 -15.73
C VAL A 36 -9.76 -7.14 -14.95
N LEU A 37 -10.99 -7.64 -14.73
CA LEU A 37 -11.25 -8.82 -13.88
C LEU A 37 -10.47 -10.07 -14.33
N ALA A 38 -10.28 -10.28 -15.64
CA ALA A 38 -9.55 -11.43 -16.18
C ALA A 38 -8.11 -11.54 -15.61
N SER A 39 -7.47 -10.38 -15.38
CA SER A 39 -6.11 -10.31 -14.82
C SER A 39 -6.04 -10.64 -13.33
N ILE A 40 -7.17 -10.54 -12.61
CA ILE A 40 -7.28 -10.95 -11.21
C ILE A 40 -7.48 -12.46 -11.12
N ASP A 41 -8.37 -13.03 -11.94
CA ASP A 41 -8.56 -14.49 -12.00
C ASP A 41 -7.25 -15.21 -12.36
N ASP A 42 -6.50 -14.72 -13.35
CA ASP A 42 -5.17 -15.26 -13.71
C ASP A 42 -4.17 -15.21 -12.54
N CYS A 43 -4.22 -14.13 -11.73
CA CYS A 43 -3.40 -14.01 -10.52
C CYS A 43 -3.77 -15.07 -9.49
N VAL A 44 -5.07 -15.30 -9.27
CA VAL A 44 -5.57 -16.30 -8.31
C VAL A 44 -5.19 -17.70 -8.76
N ASP A 45 -5.49 -18.04 -10.02
CA ASP A 45 -5.20 -19.37 -10.59
C ASP A 45 -3.70 -19.67 -10.56
N TYR A 46 -2.85 -18.71 -10.94
CA TYR A 46 -1.41 -18.88 -10.88
C TYR A 46 -0.91 -19.06 -9.45
N ALA A 47 -1.41 -18.26 -8.49
CA ALA A 47 -1.02 -18.40 -7.09
C ALA A 47 -1.42 -19.77 -6.52
N VAL A 48 -2.65 -20.23 -6.79
CA VAL A 48 -3.14 -21.54 -6.32
C VAL A 48 -2.36 -22.69 -6.96
N ALA A 49 -2.07 -22.61 -8.25
CA ALA A 49 -1.26 -23.61 -8.96
C ALA A 49 0.17 -23.72 -8.38
N ASN A 50 0.69 -22.67 -7.74
CA ASN A 50 1.99 -22.63 -7.09
C ASN A 50 1.94 -22.89 -5.56
N GLY A 51 0.81 -23.36 -5.04
CA GLY A 51 0.67 -23.74 -3.62
C GLY A 51 0.15 -22.63 -2.71
N GLY A 52 -0.31 -21.51 -3.28
CA GLY A 52 -1.09 -20.50 -2.58
C GLY A 52 -2.45 -21.05 -2.14
N ASN A 53 -2.93 -20.58 -1.00
CA ASN A 53 -4.30 -20.84 -0.56
C ASN A 53 -5.26 -19.99 -1.39
N GLU A 54 -6.34 -20.58 -1.89
CA GLU A 54 -7.33 -19.91 -2.75
C GLU A 54 -7.93 -18.65 -2.12
N HIS A 55 -8.34 -18.72 -0.85
CA HIS A 55 -8.93 -17.58 -0.17
C HIS A 55 -7.93 -16.42 0.00
N LEU A 56 -6.69 -16.75 0.34
CA LEU A 56 -5.62 -15.78 0.47
C LEU A 56 -5.21 -15.20 -0.90
N ALA A 57 -5.16 -16.04 -1.93
CA ALA A 57 -4.88 -15.62 -3.29
C ALA A 57 -5.94 -14.63 -3.78
N ALA A 58 -7.23 -14.94 -3.60
CA ALA A 58 -8.32 -14.01 -3.92
C ALA A 58 -8.17 -12.69 -3.17
N PHE A 59 -7.89 -12.74 -1.86
CA PHE A 59 -7.68 -11.53 -1.05
C PHE A 59 -6.51 -10.68 -1.57
N ALA A 60 -5.33 -11.29 -1.79
CA ALA A 60 -4.14 -10.60 -2.25
C ALA A 60 -4.28 -10.04 -3.68
N CYS A 61 -4.86 -10.82 -4.59
CA CYS A 61 -5.02 -10.44 -6.00
C CYS A 61 -6.06 -9.31 -6.19
N HIS A 62 -6.94 -9.07 -5.22
CA HIS A 62 -7.88 -7.96 -5.25
C HIS A 62 -7.33 -6.62 -4.70
N GLU A 63 -6.12 -6.60 -4.14
CA GLU A 63 -5.53 -5.36 -3.61
C GLU A 63 -5.35 -4.27 -4.66
N ALA A 64 -5.47 -3.00 -4.32
CA ALA A 64 -5.42 -1.93 -5.33
C ALA A 64 -4.07 -1.81 -6.05
N ASN A 65 -2.97 -2.25 -5.44
CA ASN A 65 -1.63 -2.12 -6.01
C ASN A 65 -0.82 -3.43 -5.89
N LEU A 66 0.19 -3.56 -6.76
CA LEU A 66 1.05 -4.75 -6.84
C LEU A 66 1.90 -4.96 -5.58
N THR A 67 2.30 -3.87 -4.92
CA THR A 67 3.10 -3.94 -3.69
C THR A 67 2.31 -4.59 -2.55
N ASP A 68 1.03 -4.25 -2.41
CA ASP A 68 0.14 -4.82 -1.40
C ASP A 68 -0.20 -6.27 -1.70
N CYS A 69 -0.45 -6.60 -2.96
CA CYS A 69 -0.58 -7.99 -3.42
C CYS A 69 0.64 -8.84 -3.02
N TYR A 70 1.85 -8.40 -3.36
CA TYR A 70 3.06 -9.14 -3.03
C TYR A 70 3.31 -9.19 -1.52
N ARG A 71 3.03 -8.11 -0.80
CA ARG A 71 3.20 -8.05 0.66
C ARG A 71 2.36 -9.12 1.36
N ILE A 72 1.10 -9.29 0.98
CA ILE A 72 0.21 -10.30 1.58
C ILE A 72 0.76 -11.71 1.34
N PHE A 73 1.16 -12.05 0.10
CA PHE A 73 1.76 -13.35 -0.16
C PHE A 73 3.06 -13.54 0.62
N ARG A 74 3.94 -12.54 0.65
CA ARG A 74 5.22 -12.60 1.35
C ARG A 74 5.05 -12.82 2.84
N ASP A 75 4.09 -12.15 3.46
CA ASP A 75 3.87 -12.23 4.90
C ASP A 75 3.32 -13.61 5.32
N ASN A 76 2.74 -14.38 4.38
CA ASN A 76 2.18 -15.71 4.64
C ASN A 76 3.05 -16.88 4.16
N TYR A 77 3.81 -16.70 3.07
CA TYR A 77 4.61 -17.77 2.43
C TYR A 77 6.11 -17.48 2.40
N GLY A 78 6.54 -16.33 2.93
CA GLY A 78 7.91 -15.83 2.77
C GLY A 78 8.16 -15.26 1.37
N PRO A 79 9.41 -14.86 1.07
CA PRO A 79 9.76 -14.28 -0.23
C PRO A 79 9.73 -15.34 -1.33
N GLN A 80 8.57 -15.48 -1.98
CA GLN A 80 8.35 -16.41 -3.08
C GLN A 80 8.41 -15.69 -4.42
N GLN A 81 9.16 -16.25 -5.38
CA GLN A 81 9.23 -15.69 -6.73
C GLN A 81 7.86 -15.75 -7.44
N TRP A 82 7.15 -16.87 -7.27
CA TRP A 82 5.81 -17.06 -7.84
C TRP A 82 4.80 -16.02 -7.33
N ALA A 83 4.98 -15.48 -6.12
CA ALA A 83 4.09 -14.46 -5.59
C ALA A 83 4.21 -13.12 -6.33
N VAL A 84 5.44 -12.74 -6.71
CA VAL A 84 5.68 -11.54 -7.52
C VAL A 84 5.08 -11.73 -8.91
N ASP A 85 5.28 -12.92 -9.49
CA ASP A 85 4.84 -13.21 -10.84
C ASP A 85 3.32 -13.33 -10.94
N ALA A 86 2.65 -13.90 -9.92
CA ALA A 86 1.19 -13.87 -9.78
C ALA A 86 0.66 -12.44 -9.80
N CYS A 87 1.22 -11.56 -8.96
CA CYS A 87 0.74 -10.19 -8.86
C CYS A 87 0.90 -9.41 -10.18
N LYS A 88 1.99 -9.64 -10.94
CA LYS A 88 2.20 -8.97 -12.23
C LYS A 88 1.13 -9.30 -13.28
N LEU A 89 0.51 -10.48 -13.21
CA LEU A 89 -0.56 -10.87 -14.14
C LEU A 89 -1.72 -9.89 -14.11
N ARG A 90 -1.95 -9.23 -12.97
CA ARG A 90 -2.99 -8.19 -12.76
C ARG A 90 -2.83 -6.92 -13.59
N THR A 91 -1.70 -6.78 -14.28
CA THR A 91 -1.37 -5.62 -15.12
C THR A 91 -1.13 -5.97 -16.58
N SER A 92 -1.26 -7.25 -16.93
CA SER A 92 -1.00 -7.77 -18.28
C SER A 92 -2.26 -7.83 -19.13
#